data_AF-A0A1H9SL98-F1
#
_entry.id   AF-A0A1H9SL98-F1
#
_cell.length_a   1.000
_cell.length_b   1.000
_cell.length_c   1.000
_cell.angle_alpha   90.00
_cell.angle_beta   90.00
_cell.angle_gamma   90.00
#
_symmetry.space_group_name_H-M   'P 1'
#
loop_
_entity.id
_entity.type
_entity.pdbx_description
1 polymer ?
#
loop_
_entity_poly.entity_id
_entity_poly.type
_entity_poly.pdbx_seq_one_letter_code
_entity_poly.pdbx_strand_id
1 'polypeptide(L)'
;MNNCPNCLASNPFKKVYRDGLVFVKCEFCNTIFEDTSTRKTRESRELSGSIRNEVQNKAPTETDFLSFGMFTVMKKIAIVVALALVVAVGTFYIYTNIIDSRYEKEEFLYGFPVPKDVEIKSKGKIGSVSSYIITWDRVSGKRIPIDYKLIIMKNGWKIKKEGDSELDGIAYHAVKYKKGDVFVSMVIRDPDSLTFTGVSVN
;
A
#
# COMPACT_ATOMS: atom_id res chain seq x y z
N MET A 1 -37.19 -33.04 -5.87
CA MET A 1 -37.91 -34.07 -6.64
C MET A 1 -37.35 -35.41 -6.19
N ASN A 2 -38.17 -36.26 -5.56
CA ASN A 2 -37.69 -37.48 -4.93
C ASN A 2 -37.80 -38.62 -5.93
N ASN A 3 -36.67 -39.16 -6.39
CA ASN A 3 -36.66 -40.36 -7.20
C ASN A 3 -36.91 -41.57 -6.31
N CYS A 4 -37.56 -42.61 -6.83
CA CYS A 4 -37.69 -43.85 -6.07
C CYS A 4 -36.31 -44.49 -5.89
N PRO A 5 -35.85 -44.77 -4.65
CA PRO A 5 -34.53 -45.35 -4.45
C PRO A 5 -34.40 -46.78 -4.99
N ASN A 6 -35.52 -47.48 -5.23
CA ASN A 6 -35.51 -48.85 -5.73
C ASN A 6 -35.49 -48.93 -7.27
N CYS A 7 -36.30 -48.13 -7.96
CA CYS A 7 -36.40 -48.19 -9.44
C CYS A 7 -35.97 -46.90 -10.15
N LEU A 8 -35.51 -45.89 -9.40
CA LEU A 8 -35.00 -44.60 -9.90
C LEU A 8 -35.99 -43.77 -10.73
N ALA A 9 -37.26 -44.16 -10.83
CA ALA A 9 -38.29 -43.37 -11.46
C ALA A 9 -38.44 -42.00 -10.78
N SER A 10 -38.65 -40.94 -11.58
CA SER A 10 -38.76 -39.57 -11.09
C SER A 10 -40.17 -39.27 -10.56
N ASN A 11 -40.24 -38.89 -9.28
CA ASN A 11 -41.46 -38.53 -8.56
C ASN A 11 -42.64 -39.55 -8.61
N PRO A 12 -42.43 -40.86 -8.38
CA PRO A 12 -43.44 -41.89 -8.66
C PRO A 12 -44.32 -42.26 -7.45
N PHE A 13 -44.39 -41.41 -6.43
CA PHE A 13 -44.94 -41.76 -5.13
C PHE A 13 -46.40 -41.34 -4.96
N LYS A 14 -47.27 -42.30 -4.65
CA LYS A 14 -48.69 -42.07 -4.34
C LYS A 14 -49.01 -42.53 -2.92
N LYS A 15 -49.81 -41.72 -2.22
CA LYS A 15 -50.29 -42.04 -0.87
C LYS A 15 -51.45 -43.01 -0.95
N VAL A 16 -51.41 -44.07 -0.15
CA VAL A 16 -52.47 -45.07 -0.05
C VAL A 16 -52.89 -45.19 1.42
N TYR A 17 -54.21 -45.19 1.65
CA TYR A 17 -54.80 -45.31 2.97
C TYR A 17 -55.33 -46.73 3.14
N ARG A 18 -54.83 -47.44 4.14
CA ARG A 18 -55.37 -48.75 4.54
C ARG A 18 -55.26 -48.90 6.05
N ASP A 19 -56.33 -49.36 6.69
CA ASP A 19 -56.38 -49.66 8.13
C ASP A 19 -55.94 -48.50 9.06
N GLY A 20 -56.29 -47.27 8.71
CA GLY A 20 -56.00 -46.07 9.52
C GLY A 20 -54.55 -45.56 9.49
N LEU A 21 -53.68 -46.19 8.71
CA LEU A 21 -52.29 -45.80 8.51
C LEU A 21 -52.08 -45.24 7.09
N VAL A 22 -51.19 -44.24 6.98
CA VAL A 22 -50.83 -43.60 5.70
C VAL A 22 -49.52 -44.19 5.22
N PHE A 23 -49.54 -44.90 4.09
CA PHE A 23 -48.35 -45.45 3.47
C PHE A 23 -48.06 -44.74 2.15
N VAL A 24 -46.78 -44.63 1.82
CA VAL A 24 -46.34 -44.08 0.53
C VAL A 24 -45.85 -45.23 -0.34
N LYS A 25 -46.45 -45.39 -1.51
CA LYS A 25 -46.14 -46.47 -2.46
C LYS A 25 -45.62 -45.91 -3.78
N CYS A 26 -44.61 -46.56 -4.35
CA CYS A 26 -44.15 -46.26 -5.72
C CYS A 26 -45.07 -46.92 -6.75
N GLU A 27 -45.52 -46.19 -7.77
CA GLU A 27 -46.44 -46.70 -8.79
C GLU A 27 -45.81 -47.73 -9.75
N PHE A 28 -44.50 -47.62 -10.03
CA PHE A 28 -43.85 -48.46 -11.05
C PHE A 28 -43.32 -49.79 -10.52
N CYS A 29 -42.79 -49.81 -9.29
CA CYS A 29 -42.20 -51.02 -8.70
C CYS A 29 -42.97 -51.54 -7.47
N ASN A 30 -44.11 -50.91 -7.14
CA ASN A 30 -44.99 -51.28 -6.04
C ASN A 30 -44.36 -51.34 -4.64
N THR A 31 -43.14 -50.80 -4.45
CA THR A 31 -42.45 -50.76 -3.16
C THR A 31 -43.15 -49.81 -2.19
N ILE A 32 -43.32 -50.22 -0.93
CA ILE A 32 -44.03 -49.48 0.14
C ILE A 32 -43.01 -48.96 1.17
N PHE A 33 -43.20 -47.71 1.60
CA PHE A 33 -42.41 -47.06 2.65
C PHE A 33 -43.33 -46.62 3.81
N GLU A 34 -42.87 -46.83 5.05
CA GLU A 34 -43.58 -46.38 6.25
C GLU A 34 -43.22 -44.92 6.58
N ASP A 35 -44.23 -44.07 6.74
CA ASP A 35 -44.04 -42.66 7.08
C ASP A 35 -43.75 -42.51 8.58
N THR A 36 -42.47 -42.34 8.95
CA THR A 36 -41.99 -42.29 10.35
C THR A 36 -42.35 -40.99 11.10
N SER A 37 -43.20 -40.14 10.51
CA SER A 37 -43.58 -38.82 11.03
C SER A 37 -44.36 -38.86 12.35
N THR A 38 -45.12 -39.92 12.65
CA THR A 38 -46.03 -39.95 13.81
C THR A 38 -45.43 -40.49 15.10
N ARG A 39 -44.29 -41.20 15.08
CA ARG A 39 -43.68 -41.79 16.29
C ARG A 39 -42.75 -40.83 17.04
N LYS A 40 -42.13 -39.86 16.36
CA LYS A 40 -41.17 -38.89 16.95
C LYS A 40 -41.82 -37.82 17.84
N THR A 41 -43.14 -37.64 17.76
CA THR A 41 -43.86 -36.55 18.45
C THR A 41 -44.11 -36.80 19.93
N ARG A 42 -44.09 -38.07 20.40
CA ARG A 42 -44.33 -38.40 21.82
C ARG A 42 -43.05 -38.37 22.68
N GLU A 43 -41.93 -38.93 22.23
CA GLU A 43 -40.67 -38.91 23.01
C GLU A 43 -40.02 -37.52 23.10
N SER A 44 -40.19 -36.68 22.08
CA SER A 44 -39.59 -35.34 22.06
C SER A 44 -40.21 -34.36 23.08
N ARG A 45 -41.40 -34.65 23.64
CA ARG A 45 -42.09 -33.76 24.59
C ARG A 45 -41.61 -33.94 26.04
N GLU A 46 -41.20 -35.13 26.45
CA GLU A 46 -40.76 -35.38 27.83
C GLU A 46 -39.28 -35.03 28.04
N LEU A 47 -38.41 -35.29 27.05
CA LEU A 47 -36.98 -34.92 27.12
C LEU A 47 -36.75 -33.40 26.98
N SER A 48 -37.63 -32.70 26.24
CA SER A 48 -37.54 -31.25 26.06
C SER A 48 -37.98 -30.46 27.31
N GLY A 49 -38.78 -31.05 28.21
CA GLY A 49 -39.15 -30.42 29.48
C GLY A 49 -38.01 -30.40 30.51
N SER A 50 -37.16 -31.43 30.52
CA SER A 50 -36.02 -31.52 31.44
C SER A 50 -34.85 -30.62 31.00
N ILE A 51 -34.50 -30.60 29.71
CA ILE A 51 -33.38 -29.80 29.18
C ILE A 51 -33.68 -28.28 29.19
N ARG A 52 -34.97 -27.89 29.07
CA ARG A 52 -35.34 -26.47 29.00
C ARG A 52 -35.08 -25.69 30.30
N ASN A 53 -35.11 -26.35 31.46
CA ASN A 53 -34.92 -25.67 32.74
C ASN A 53 -33.43 -25.43 33.09
N GLU A 54 -32.49 -26.11 32.43
CA GLU A 54 -31.06 -25.98 32.72
C GLU A 54 -30.35 -25.00 31.77
N VAL A 55 -30.85 -24.85 30.54
CA VAL A 55 -30.20 -24.03 29.49
C VAL A 55 -30.67 -22.56 29.50
N GLN A 56 -31.75 -22.20 30.20
CA GLN A 56 -32.25 -20.82 30.22
C GLN A 56 -31.56 -19.87 31.23
N ASN A 57 -30.54 -20.30 31.97
CA ASN A 57 -29.81 -19.46 32.94
C ASN A 57 -28.39 -19.04 32.52
N LYS A 58 -28.09 -18.98 31.22
CA LYS A 58 -26.97 -18.16 30.73
C LYS A 58 -27.47 -17.22 29.66
N ALA A 59 -27.85 -16.02 30.10
CA ALA A 59 -27.93 -14.87 29.22
C ALA A 59 -26.58 -14.74 28.47
N PRO A 60 -26.59 -14.48 27.15
CA PRO A 60 -25.36 -14.16 26.44
C PRO A 60 -24.73 -12.96 27.14
N THR A 61 -23.59 -13.18 27.79
CA THR A 61 -22.88 -12.12 28.47
C THR A 61 -22.36 -11.14 27.42
N GLU A 62 -22.47 -9.86 27.75
CA GLU A 62 -22.06 -8.68 26.96
C GLU A 62 -20.65 -8.79 26.32
N THR A 63 -19.83 -9.70 26.85
CA THR A 63 -18.49 -10.08 26.39
C THR A 63 -18.44 -10.68 24.97
N ASP A 64 -19.46 -11.44 24.54
CA ASP A 64 -19.41 -12.16 23.24
C ASP A 64 -19.73 -11.25 22.05
N PHE A 65 -20.51 -10.19 22.26
CA PHE A 65 -20.82 -9.19 21.25
C PHE A 65 -19.66 -8.21 21.01
N LEU A 66 -18.94 -7.86 22.08
CA LEU A 66 -17.70 -7.07 22.00
C LEU A 66 -16.60 -7.81 21.21
N SER A 67 -16.52 -9.14 21.35
CA SER A 67 -15.56 -10.01 20.66
C SER A 67 -15.72 -10.02 19.14
N PHE A 68 -16.95 -10.17 18.63
CA PHE A 68 -17.22 -10.20 17.18
C PHE A 68 -17.04 -8.82 16.52
N GLY A 69 -17.45 -7.76 17.22
CA GLY A 69 -17.19 -6.37 16.82
C GLY A 69 -15.70 -6.07 16.75
N MET A 70 -14.92 -6.48 17.77
CA MET A 70 -13.46 -6.35 17.79
C MET A 70 -12.80 -7.09 16.63
N PHE A 71 -13.20 -8.33 16.32
CA PHE A 71 -12.57 -9.10 15.22
C PHE A 71 -12.72 -8.43 13.86
N THR A 72 -13.88 -7.82 13.61
CA THR A 72 -14.18 -7.14 12.35
C THR A 72 -13.42 -5.80 12.24
N VAL A 73 -13.26 -5.09 13.37
CA VAL A 73 -12.48 -3.85 13.45
C VAL A 73 -10.98 -4.13 13.32
N MET A 74 -10.46 -5.15 14.00
CA MET A 74 -9.06 -5.57 13.93
C MET A 74 -8.65 -5.99 12.52
N LYS A 75 -9.53 -6.68 11.78
CA LYS A 75 -9.29 -7.03 10.37
C LYS A 75 -9.20 -5.81 9.46
N LYS A 76 -10.04 -4.79 9.67
CA LYS A 76 -9.97 -3.52 8.93
C LYS A 76 -8.69 -2.74 9.26
N ILE A 77 -8.32 -2.67 10.55
CA ILE A 77 -7.06 -2.05 10.98
C ILE A 77 -5.87 -2.76 10.36
N ALA A 78 -5.85 -4.10 10.36
CA ALA A 78 -4.77 -4.87 9.75
C ALA A 78 -4.60 -4.57 8.25
N ILE A 79 -5.70 -4.41 7.50
CA ILE A 79 -5.66 -4.01 6.09
C ILE A 79 -5.10 -2.59 5.92
N VAL A 80 -5.54 -1.64 6.75
CA VAL A 80 -5.03 -0.25 6.71
C VAL A 80 -3.53 -0.21 7.04
N VAL A 81 -3.09 -0.96 8.05
CA VAL A 81 -1.67 -1.06 8.41
C VAL A 81 -0.87 -1.73 7.29
N ALA A 82 -1.39 -2.80 6.69
CA ALA A 82 -0.73 -3.46 5.56
C ALA A 82 -0.58 -2.51 4.35
N LEU A 83 -1.63 -1.76 4.01
CA LEU A 83 -1.57 -0.73 2.96
C LEU A 83 -0.56 0.37 3.30
N ALA A 84 -0.56 0.86 4.55
CA ALA A 84 0.39 1.87 4.99
C ALA A 84 1.85 1.38 4.88
N LEU A 85 2.11 0.11 5.24
CA LEU A 85 3.43 -0.50 5.09
C LEU A 85 3.84 -0.63 3.62
N VAL A 86 2.93 -1.07 2.73
CA VAL A 86 3.21 -1.15 1.29
C VAL A 86 3.56 0.23 0.72
N VAL A 87 2.80 1.27 1.11
CA VAL A 87 3.09 2.65 0.69
C VAL A 87 4.43 3.13 1.24
N ALA A 88 4.73 2.86 2.51
CA ALA A 88 6.01 3.23 3.12
C ALA A 88 7.20 2.55 2.43
N VAL A 89 7.13 1.24 2.19
CA VAL A 89 8.17 0.47 1.50
C VAL A 89 8.32 0.94 0.05
N GLY A 90 7.21 1.16 -0.66
CA GLY A 90 7.23 1.67 -2.03
C GLY A 90 7.88 3.05 -2.13
N THR A 91 7.53 3.95 -1.22
CA THR A 91 8.10 5.31 -1.17
C THR A 91 9.60 5.25 -0.83
N PHE A 92 9.98 4.40 0.13
CA PHE A 92 11.38 4.18 0.48
C PHE A 92 12.18 3.63 -0.71
N TYR A 93 11.66 2.63 -1.40
CA TYR A 93 12.30 2.03 -2.58
C TYR A 93 12.49 3.05 -3.72
N ILE A 94 11.44 3.82 -4.04
CA ILE A 94 11.52 4.89 -5.05
C ILE A 94 12.60 5.89 -4.65
N TYR A 95 12.62 6.28 -3.38
CA TYR A 95 13.56 7.28 -2.89
C TYR A 95 15.02 6.82 -2.99
N THR A 96 15.35 5.61 -2.53
CA THR A 96 16.73 5.12 -2.54
C THR A 96 17.19 4.69 -3.93
N ASN A 97 16.36 3.94 -4.67
CA ASN A 97 16.78 3.32 -5.93
C ASN A 97 16.60 4.21 -7.14
N ILE A 98 15.67 5.19 -7.10
CA ILE A 98 15.40 6.04 -8.26
C ILE A 98 15.96 7.44 -8.04
N ILE A 99 15.81 8.02 -6.85
CA ILE A 99 16.21 9.41 -6.62
C ILE A 99 17.67 9.47 -6.18
N ASP A 100 18.04 8.86 -5.06
CA ASP A 100 19.40 8.96 -4.49
C ASP A 100 20.46 8.36 -5.43
N SER A 101 20.11 7.28 -6.14
CA SER A 101 21.00 6.61 -7.09
C SER A 101 21.45 7.50 -8.26
N ARG A 102 20.69 8.54 -8.62
CA ARG A 102 21.00 9.48 -9.72
C ARG A 102 22.04 10.52 -9.36
N TYR A 103 22.40 10.64 -8.08
CA TYR A 103 23.31 11.66 -7.60
C TYR A 103 24.51 11.04 -6.91
N GLU A 104 25.65 11.68 -7.05
CA GLU A 104 26.87 11.31 -6.34
C GLU A 104 27.43 12.51 -5.60
N LYS A 105 28.13 12.24 -4.49
CA LYS A 105 28.81 13.29 -3.72
C LYS A 105 30.14 13.58 -4.40
N GLU A 106 30.27 14.76 -4.97
CA GLU A 106 31.51 15.17 -5.63
C GLU A 106 32.46 15.82 -4.61
N GLU A 107 33.58 15.15 -4.36
CA GLU A 107 34.63 15.62 -3.44
C GLU A 107 35.18 16.98 -3.87
N PHE A 108 35.26 17.22 -5.18
CA PHE A 108 35.69 18.50 -5.74
C PHE A 108 34.79 19.68 -5.34
N LEU A 109 33.52 19.38 -5.05
CA LEU A 109 32.52 20.29 -4.52
C LEU A 109 32.22 20.00 -3.04
N TYR A 110 33.20 19.49 -2.29
CA TYR A 110 33.10 19.26 -0.85
C TYR A 110 31.93 18.33 -0.46
N GLY A 111 31.68 17.31 -1.29
CA GLY A 111 30.59 16.36 -1.11
C GLY A 111 29.22 16.93 -1.45
N PHE A 112 29.15 18.00 -2.25
CA PHE A 112 27.90 18.47 -2.83
C PHE A 112 27.36 17.40 -3.79
N PRO A 113 26.06 17.06 -3.72
CA PRO A 113 25.49 16.08 -4.62
C PRO A 113 25.41 16.67 -6.03
N VAL A 114 25.90 15.95 -7.03
CA VAL A 114 25.78 16.28 -8.45
C VAL A 114 25.14 15.12 -9.20
N PRO A 115 24.44 15.37 -10.31
CA PRO A 115 23.87 14.31 -11.14
C PRO A 115 24.98 13.38 -11.69
N LYS A 116 24.68 12.09 -11.77
CA LYS A 116 25.49 11.09 -12.47
C LYS A 116 25.25 11.14 -13.98
N ASP A 117 26.17 10.54 -14.74
CA ASP A 117 26.06 10.29 -16.17
C ASP A 117 25.80 11.58 -17.00
N VAL A 118 26.28 12.72 -16.50
CA VAL A 118 26.21 14.01 -17.17
C VAL A 118 27.54 14.35 -17.85
N GLU A 119 27.44 15.05 -18.97
CA GLU A 119 28.62 15.57 -19.65
C GLU A 119 29.27 16.70 -18.84
N ILE A 120 30.56 16.53 -18.53
CA ILE A 120 31.36 17.55 -17.83
C ILE A 120 32.00 18.46 -18.89
N LYS A 121 31.54 19.71 -18.95
CA LYS A 121 32.11 20.73 -19.86
C LYS A 121 33.42 21.30 -19.33
N SER A 122 33.54 21.46 -18.01
CA SER A 122 34.73 22.03 -17.40
C SER A 122 34.82 21.68 -15.92
N LYS A 123 36.05 21.44 -15.44
CA LYS A 123 36.39 21.25 -14.02
C LYS A 123 37.69 21.99 -13.75
N GLY A 124 37.71 22.90 -12.79
CA GLY A 124 38.88 23.74 -12.50
C GLY A 124 38.89 24.28 -11.08
N LYS A 125 40.08 24.37 -10.47
CA LYS A 125 40.25 24.83 -9.09
C LYS A 125 41.24 25.99 -9.07
N ILE A 126 40.87 27.09 -8.45
CA ILE A 126 41.70 28.28 -8.27
C ILE A 126 41.68 28.63 -6.77
N GLY A 127 42.80 28.36 -6.09
CA GLY A 127 42.87 28.50 -4.62
C GLY A 127 41.83 27.61 -3.91
N SER A 128 40.99 28.22 -3.06
CA SER A 128 39.88 27.55 -2.37
C SER A 128 38.59 27.45 -3.20
N VAL A 129 38.58 28.01 -4.41
CA VAL A 129 37.42 28.04 -5.30
C VAL A 129 37.49 26.86 -6.28
N SER A 130 36.48 26.00 -6.22
CA SER A 130 36.25 24.90 -7.16
C SER A 130 35.13 25.28 -8.13
N SER A 131 35.35 25.16 -9.43
CA SER A 131 34.35 25.37 -10.48
C SER A 131 34.10 24.07 -11.26
N TYR A 132 32.83 23.72 -11.42
CA TYR A 132 32.39 22.49 -12.07
C TYR A 132 31.18 22.81 -12.96
N ILE A 133 31.32 22.62 -14.27
CA ILE A 133 30.30 22.97 -15.26
C ILE A 133 29.86 21.69 -15.98
N ILE A 134 28.55 21.44 -15.99
CA ILE A 134 27.94 20.28 -16.65
C ILE A 134 26.86 20.69 -17.64
N THR A 135 26.60 19.80 -18.59
CA THR A 135 25.37 19.81 -19.40
C THR A 135 24.35 18.89 -18.74
N TRP A 136 23.14 19.37 -18.49
CA TRP A 136 22.07 18.58 -17.89
C TRP A 136 20.69 18.94 -18.46
N ASP A 137 20.15 18.03 -19.26
CA ASP A 137 18.85 18.11 -19.95
C ASP A 137 17.64 18.36 -19.03
N ARG A 138 17.73 17.96 -17.76
CA ARG A 138 16.65 18.20 -16.78
C ARG A 138 16.55 19.65 -16.32
N VAL A 139 17.53 20.48 -16.66
CA VAL A 139 17.52 21.92 -16.35
C VAL A 139 16.86 22.68 -17.49
N SER A 140 15.52 22.62 -17.54
CA SER A 140 14.74 23.35 -18.54
C SER A 140 14.26 24.70 -17.99
N GLY A 141 14.55 25.77 -18.72
CA GLY A 141 13.94 27.09 -18.48
C GLY A 141 14.17 27.65 -17.08
N LYS A 142 15.41 27.56 -16.57
CA LYS A 142 15.86 28.06 -15.26
C LYS A 142 15.32 27.32 -14.03
N ARG A 143 14.65 26.18 -14.21
CA ARG A 143 14.12 25.40 -13.08
C ARG A 143 15.00 24.23 -12.71
N ILE A 144 15.21 24.08 -11.41
CA ILE A 144 15.90 22.94 -10.81
C ILE A 144 14.86 21.84 -10.57
N PRO A 145 15.12 20.59 -10.95
CA PRO A 145 14.25 19.47 -10.62
C PRO A 145 13.98 19.35 -9.11
N ILE A 146 12.72 19.12 -8.72
CA ILE A 146 12.31 19.06 -7.31
C ILE A 146 13.02 17.92 -6.57
N ASP A 147 13.18 16.77 -7.22
CA ASP A 147 13.89 15.61 -6.69
C ASP A 147 15.35 15.93 -6.35
N TYR A 148 16.01 16.75 -7.17
CA TYR A 148 17.36 17.22 -6.88
C TYR A 148 17.41 18.15 -5.66
N LYS A 149 16.44 19.08 -5.55
CA LYS A 149 16.31 19.96 -4.37
C LYS A 149 16.15 19.14 -3.08
N LEU A 150 15.35 18.07 -3.13
CA LEU A 150 15.16 17.14 -2.00
C LEU A 150 16.46 16.43 -1.60
N ILE A 151 17.25 15.95 -2.57
CA ILE A 151 18.54 15.28 -2.29
C ILE A 151 19.56 16.23 -1.69
N ILE A 152 19.66 17.47 -2.20
CA ILE A 152 20.53 18.51 -1.64
C ILE A 152 20.17 18.75 -0.16
N MET A 153 18.88 18.96 0.13
CA MET A 153 18.40 19.20 1.50
C MET A 153 18.61 18.00 2.43
N LYS A 154 18.31 16.78 1.97
CA LYS A 154 18.58 15.52 2.70
C LYS A 154 20.05 15.40 3.08
N ASN A 155 20.95 15.79 2.17
CA ASN A 155 22.39 15.76 2.39
C ASN A 155 22.91 16.90 3.31
N GLY A 156 22.01 17.66 3.93
CA GLY A 156 22.32 18.65 4.97
C GLY A 156 22.68 20.03 4.43
N TRP A 157 22.53 20.26 3.12
CA TRP A 157 22.77 21.57 2.51
C TRP A 157 21.55 22.47 2.67
N LYS A 158 21.78 23.70 3.14
CA LYS A 158 20.72 24.68 3.39
C LYS A 158 20.81 25.81 2.38
N ILE A 159 19.67 26.24 1.85
CA ILE A 159 19.58 27.41 0.97
C ILE A 159 19.86 28.66 1.81
N LYS A 160 20.76 29.51 1.31
CA LYS A 160 21.09 30.82 1.87
C LYS A 160 20.56 31.97 1.02
N LYS A 161 20.54 31.78 -0.29
CA LYS A 161 20.00 32.74 -1.26
C LYS A 161 19.52 31.97 -2.49
N GLU A 162 18.36 32.34 -3.01
CA GLU A 162 17.76 31.79 -4.24
C GLU A 162 17.12 32.97 -4.95
N GLY A 163 17.33 33.09 -6.26
CA GLY A 163 16.71 34.16 -7.03
C GLY A 163 17.23 34.24 -8.45
N ASP A 164 16.46 34.97 -9.26
CA ASP A 164 16.84 35.32 -10.62
C ASP A 164 17.72 36.57 -10.61
N SER A 165 18.65 36.64 -11.54
CA SER A 165 19.59 37.74 -11.69
C SER A 165 19.97 37.89 -13.15
N GLU A 166 20.49 39.06 -13.51
CA GLU A 166 20.93 39.37 -14.86
C GLU A 166 22.35 39.93 -14.80
N LEU A 167 23.22 39.44 -15.68
CA LEU A 167 24.58 39.94 -15.85
C LEU A 167 24.84 40.03 -17.35
N ASP A 168 25.24 41.20 -17.83
CA ASP A 168 25.56 41.45 -19.24
C ASP A 168 24.45 41.04 -20.22
N GLY A 169 23.18 41.28 -19.86
CA GLY A 169 22.00 40.90 -20.66
C GLY A 169 21.64 39.41 -20.60
N ILE A 170 22.36 38.61 -19.82
CA ILE A 170 22.11 37.18 -19.65
C ILE A 170 21.40 36.97 -18.32
N ALA A 171 20.13 36.60 -18.38
CA ALA A 171 19.33 36.31 -17.21
C ALA A 171 19.54 34.86 -16.75
N TYR A 172 19.97 34.68 -15.50
CA TYR A 172 20.26 33.39 -14.89
C TYR A 172 19.49 33.18 -13.58
N HIS A 173 19.31 31.93 -13.20
CA HIS A 173 18.80 31.56 -11.88
C HIS A 173 19.94 31.04 -11.02
N ALA A 174 20.09 31.59 -9.81
CA ALA A 174 21.18 31.23 -8.91
C ALA A 174 20.67 30.80 -7.54
N VAL A 175 21.24 29.71 -7.03
CA VAL A 175 20.97 29.19 -5.69
C VAL A 175 22.28 28.98 -4.95
N LYS A 176 22.41 29.60 -3.77
CA LYS A 176 23.56 29.47 -2.89
C LYS A 176 23.22 28.57 -1.72
N TYR A 177 23.95 27.47 -1.59
CA TYR A 177 23.84 26.51 -0.52
C TYR A 177 24.99 26.67 0.49
N LYS A 178 24.73 26.31 1.75
CA LYS A 178 25.73 26.26 2.82
C LYS A 178 25.65 24.93 3.58
N LYS A 179 26.82 24.37 3.94
CA LYS A 179 26.99 23.25 4.87
C LYS A 179 28.30 23.42 5.63
N GLY A 180 28.24 23.57 6.96
CA GLY A 180 29.43 23.98 7.73
C GLY A 180 29.99 25.30 7.21
N ASP A 181 31.31 25.36 7.01
CA ASP A 181 32.01 26.53 6.45
C ASP A 181 32.19 26.48 4.92
N VAL A 182 31.45 25.58 4.28
CA VAL A 182 31.43 25.43 2.83
C VAL A 182 30.20 26.10 2.23
N PHE A 183 30.42 26.80 1.12
CA PHE A 183 29.38 27.34 0.26
C PHE A 183 29.47 26.74 -1.14
N VAL A 184 28.32 26.43 -1.72
CA VAL A 184 28.22 26.05 -3.14
C VAL A 184 27.17 26.93 -3.80
N SER A 185 27.58 27.68 -4.81
CA SER A 185 26.68 28.42 -5.68
C SER A 185 26.37 27.58 -6.91
N MET A 186 25.09 27.45 -7.23
CA MET A 186 24.61 26.77 -8.42
C MET A 186 23.93 27.80 -9.33
N VAL A 187 24.31 27.84 -10.60
CA VAL A 187 23.85 28.84 -11.56
C VAL A 187 23.39 28.16 -12.84
N ILE A 188 22.21 28.53 -13.32
CA ILE A 188 21.63 28.10 -14.59
C ILE A 188 21.76 29.26 -15.57
N ARG A 189 22.64 29.16 -16.57
CA ARG A 189 22.91 30.25 -17.54
C ARG A 189 22.23 30.02 -18.89
N ASP A 190 22.27 28.78 -19.38
CA ASP A 190 21.65 28.38 -20.64
C ASP A 190 20.56 27.34 -20.37
N PRO A 191 19.61 27.14 -21.30
CA PRO A 191 18.88 25.87 -21.34
C PRO A 191 19.91 24.74 -21.34
N ASP A 192 19.79 23.84 -20.36
CA ASP A 192 20.61 22.64 -20.24
C ASP A 192 22.05 22.84 -19.71
N SER A 193 22.45 24.02 -19.23
CA SER A 193 23.77 24.21 -18.58
C SER A 193 23.66 24.52 -17.08
N LEU A 194 24.41 23.76 -16.27
CA LEU A 194 24.47 23.94 -14.83
C LEU A 194 25.90 24.16 -14.38
N THR A 195 26.15 25.32 -13.77
CA THR A 195 27.45 25.68 -13.20
C THR A 195 27.40 25.58 -11.68
N PHE A 196 28.37 24.89 -11.10
CA PHE A 196 28.61 24.86 -9.67
C PHE A 196 29.91 25.58 -9.35
N THR A 197 29.88 26.40 -8.30
CA THR A 197 31.06 27.05 -7.75
C THR A 197 31.09 26.81 -6.25
N GLY A 198 32.00 25.94 -5.82
CA GLY A 198 32.24 25.62 -4.41
C GLY A 198 33.36 26.46 -3.82
N VAL A 199 33.19 26.95 -2.60
CA VAL A 199 34.21 27.66 -1.82
C VAL A 199 34.19 27.14 -0.39
N SER A 200 35.35 26.76 0.12
CA SER A 200 35.56 26.48 1.54
C SER A 200 36.21 27.71 2.20
N VAL A 201 35.61 28.17 3.29
CA VAL A 201 36.14 29.26 4.13
C VAL A 201 36.90 28.60 5.28
N ASN A 202 38.02 27.94 4.95
CA ASN A 202 39.00 27.46 5.92
C ASN A 202 40.17 28.42 6.00
#